data_AF-A0A4V5P0A0-F1
#
_entry.id   AF-A0A4V5P0A0-F1
#
_cell.length_a   1.000
_cell.length_b   1.000
_cell.length_c   1.000
_cell.angle_alpha   90.00
_cell.angle_beta   90.00
_cell.angle_gamma   90.00
#
_symmetry.space_group_name_H-M   'P 1'
#
loop_
_entity.id
_entity.type
_entity.pdbx_description
1 polymer ?
#
loop_
_entity_poly.entity_id
_entity_poly.type
_entity_poly.pdbx_seq_one_letter_code
_entity_poly.pdbx_strand_id
1 'polypeptide(L)' 'MFSLKYFKQKSPQQRFLFILGVFMILIFLTLGIMLVFFSDLLSLDPEKFPTKYRIAFAVLLLIYAGIRFGRLINQKDIQ' A
#
# COMPACT_ATOMS: atom_id res chain seq x y z
N MET A 1 40.32 16.62 1.11
CA MET A 1 39.09 17.39 1.42
C MET A 1 37.91 16.46 1.26
N PHE A 2 37.42 15.85 2.34
CA PHE A 2 36.30 14.92 2.29
C PHE A 2 35.00 15.71 2.17
N SER A 3 34.45 15.78 0.96
CA SER A 3 33.09 16.27 0.73
C SER A 3 32.12 15.26 1.34
N LEU A 4 31.72 15.52 2.59
CA LEU A 4 30.59 14.83 3.20
C LEU A 4 29.35 15.29 2.44
N LYS A 5 28.91 14.46 1.49
CA LYS A 5 27.65 14.64 0.78
C LYS A 5 26.57 14.85 1.84
N TYR A 6 26.10 16.09 1.97
CA TYR A 6 24.98 16.43 2.84
C TYR A 6 23.83 15.49 2.51
N PHE A 7 23.50 14.58 3.42
CA PHE A 7 22.28 13.79 3.31
C PHE A 7 21.13 14.80 3.29
N LYS A 8 20.53 15.01 2.10
CA LYS A 8 19.40 15.92 1.91
C LYS A 8 18.32 15.52 2.93
N GLN A 9 18.20 16.28 4.00
CA GLN A 9 17.37 15.92 5.12
C GLN A 9 15.92 15.98 4.66
N LYS A 10 15.26 14.82 4.59
CA LYS A 10 13.82 14.76 4.26
C LYS A 10 13.08 15.68 5.20
N SER A 11 12.19 16.53 4.67
CA SER A 11 11.40 17.44 5.48
C SER A 11 10.55 16.66 6.49
N PRO A 12 10.23 17.23 7.67
CA PRO A 12 9.36 16.57 8.66
C PRO A 12 8.05 16.06 8.03
N GLN A 13 7.47 16.87 7.14
CA GLN A 13 6.28 16.52 6.37
C GLN A 13 6.50 15.31 5.45
N GLN A 14 7.60 15.24 4.70
CA GLN A 14 7.91 14.06 3.87
C GLN A 14 8.06 12.77 4.70
N ARG A 15 8.61 12.85 5.90
CA ARG A 15 8.74 11.68 6.80
C ARG A 15 7.38 11.22 7.32
N PHE A 16 6.54 12.17 7.73
CA PHE A 16 5.17 11.88 8.17
C PHE A 16 4.35 11.23 7.05
N LEU A 17 4.36 11.81 5.85
CA LEU A 17 3.68 11.22 4.70
C LEU A 17 4.21 9.82 4.38
N PHE A 18 5.53 9.60 4.48
CA PHE A 18 6.11 8.28 4.25
C PHE A 18 5.56 7.22 5.22
N ILE A 19 5.53 7.52 6.52
CA ILE A 19 4.98 6.62 7.55
C ILE A 19 3.50 6.36 7.28
N LEU A 20 2.72 7.40 6.97
CA LEU A 20 1.31 7.28 6.63
C LEU A 20 1.08 6.42 5.38
N GLY A 21 1.94 6.54 4.37
CA GLY A 21 1.86 5.72 3.16
C GLY A 21 2.17 4.25 3.40
N VAL A 22 3.20 3.94 4.19
CA VAL A 22 3.50 2.55 4.61
C VAL A 22 2.34 1.98 5.44
N PHE A 23 1.78 2.77 6.35
CA PHE A 23 0.62 2.38 7.14
C PHE A 23 -0.60 2.06 6.26
N MET A 24 -0.87 2.88 5.23
CA MET A 24 -1.95 2.59 4.28
C MET A 24 -1.72 1.28 3.50
N ILE A 25 -0.48 0.98 3.09
CA ILE A 25 -0.17 -0.29 2.42
C ILE A 25 -0.45 -1.47 3.34
N LEU A 26 -0.06 -1.39 4.62
CA LEU A 26 -0.34 -2.44 5.59
C LEU A 26 -1.83 -2.68 5.73
N ILE A 27 -2.64 -1.62 5.77
CA ILE A 27 -4.11 -1.74 5.77
C ILE A 27 -4.60 -2.48 4.53
N PHE A 28 -4.19 -2.06 3.32
CA PHE A 28 -4.62 -2.73 2.08
C PHE A 28 -4.14 -4.19 1.99
N LEU A 29 -2.94 -4.49 2.51
CA LEU A 29 -2.41 -5.84 2.59
C LEU A 29 -3.28 -6.71 3.52
N THR A 30 -3.58 -6.22 4.72
CA THR A 30 -4.43 -6.93 5.68
C THR A 30 -5.85 -7.13 5.15
N LEU A 31 -6.41 -6.14 4.43
CA LEU A 31 -7.70 -6.25 3.76
C LEU A 31 -7.69 -7.32 2.66
N GLY A 32 -6.66 -7.35 1.82
CA GLY A 32 -6.52 -8.38 0.78
C GLY A 32 -6.41 -9.79 1.37
N ILE A 33 -5.64 -9.94 2.46
CA ILE A 33 -5.51 -11.21 3.19
C ILE A 33 -6.85 -11.60 3.83
N MET A 34 -7.56 -10.67 4.48
CA MET A 34 -8.89 -10.93 5.05
C MET A 34 -9.89 -11.37 3.98
N LEU A 35 -9.92 -10.70 2.82
CA LEU A 35 -10.81 -11.04 1.71
C LEU A 35 -10.59 -12.45 1.16
N VAL A 36 -9.37 -12.99 1.22
CA VAL A 36 -9.02 -14.31 0.70
C VAL A 36 -9.12 -15.38 1.79
N PHE A 37 -8.49 -15.17 2.95
CA PHE A 37 -8.39 -16.16 4.02
C PHE A 37 -9.56 -16.16 4.99
N PHE A 38 -10.16 -15.00 5.26
CA PHE A 38 -11.32 -14.86 6.17
C PHE A 38 -12.64 -14.84 5.39
N SER A 39 -12.63 -15.32 4.15
CA SER A 39 -13.77 -15.24 3.26
C SER A 39 -14.95 -16.12 3.70
N ASP A 40 -14.66 -17.21 4.43
CA ASP A 40 -15.66 -18.05 5.10
C ASP A 40 -16.21 -17.40 6.38
N LEU A 41 -15.37 -16.63 7.10
CA LEU A 41 -15.76 -15.92 8.33
C LEU A 41 -16.57 -14.65 8.06
N LEU A 42 -16.42 -14.07 6.87
CA LEU A 42 -17.17 -12.89 6.42
C LEU A 42 -18.56 -13.22 5.87
N SER A 43 -19.00 -14.48 5.89
CA SER A 43 -20.29 -14.94 5.34
C SER A 43 -20.55 -14.42 3.93
N LEU A 44 -19.51 -14.36 3.09
CA LEU A 44 -19.64 -13.88 1.72
C LEU A 44 -20.36 -14.93 0.89
N ASP A 45 -21.59 -14.59 0.46
CA ASP A 45 -22.43 -15.42 -0.41
C ASP A 45 -21.61 -15.97 -1.58
N PRO A 46 -21.37 -17.29 -1.65
CA PRO A 46 -20.53 -17.90 -2.69
C PRO A 46 -21.07 -17.69 -4.10
N GLU A 47 -22.39 -17.55 -4.25
CA GLU A 47 -23.04 -17.32 -5.54
C GLU A 47 -22.81 -15.91 -6.08
N LYS A 48 -22.84 -14.89 -5.22
CA LYS A 48 -22.65 -13.49 -5.63
C LYS A 48 -21.20 -13.09 -5.68
N PHE A 49 -20.37 -13.72 -4.85
CA PHE A 49 -18.96 -13.36 -4.72
C PHE A 49 -18.06 -14.60 -4.79
N PRO A 50 -17.94 -15.24 -5.96
CA PRO A 50 -17.11 -16.43 -6.11
C PRO A 50 -15.63 -16.11 -5.92
N THR A 51 -14.86 -17.13 -5.52
CA THR A 51 -13.44 -17.04 -5.13
C THR A 51 -12.56 -16.34 -6.18
N LYS A 52 -12.88 -16.51 -7.47
CA LYS A 52 -12.18 -15.85 -8.58
C LYS A 52 -12.20 -14.32 -8.46
N TYR A 53 -13.34 -13.73 -8.11
CA TYR A 53 -13.45 -12.28 -7.93
C TYR A 53 -12.78 -11.83 -6.63
N ARG A 54 -12.82 -12.62 -5.55
CA ARG A 54 -12.10 -12.31 -4.30
C ARG A 54 -10.60 -12.18 -4.54
N ILE A 55 -10.02 -13.16 -5.24
CA ILE A 55 -8.59 -13.14 -5.60
C ILE A 55 -8.28 -11.97 -6.53
N ALA A 56 -9.10 -11.74 -7.56
CA ALA A 56 -8.91 -10.60 -8.48
C ALA A 56 -8.93 -9.26 -7.72
N PHE A 57 -9.85 -9.09 -6.78
CA PHE A 57 -9.97 -7.88 -5.97
C PHE A 57 -8.77 -7.70 -5.02
N ALA A 58 -8.32 -8.79 -4.38
CA ALA A 58 -7.12 -8.76 -3.54
C ALA A 58 -5.87 -8.39 -4.34
N VAL A 59 -5.70 -8.95 -5.55
CA VAL A 59 -4.59 -8.60 -6.46
C VAL A 59 -4.67 -7.13 -6.88
N LEU A 60 -5.87 -6.63 -7.19
CA LEU A 60 -6.08 -5.24 -7.57
C LEU A 60 -5.71 -4.28 -6.42
N LEU A 61 -6.10 -4.60 -5.19
CA LEU A 61 -5.71 -3.85 -3.98
C LEU A 61 -4.19 -3.82 -3.79
N LEU A 62 -3.50 -4.95 -4.00
CA LEU A 62 -2.04 -5.01 -3.90
C LEU A 62 -1.34 -4.17 -4.97
N ILE A 63 -1.79 -4.26 -6.23
CA ILE A 63 -1.25 -3.45 -7.33
C ILE A 63 -1.45 -1.96 -7.03
N TYR A 64 -2.66 -1.57 -6.62
CA TYR A 64 -2.97 -0.18 -6.26
C TYR A 64 -2.11 0.32 -5.11
N ALA A 65 -1.94 -0.48 -4.05
CA ALA A 65 -1.08 -0.14 -2.92
C ALA A 65 0.38 0.06 -3.34
N GLY A 66 0.90 -0.82 -4.22
CA GLY A 66 2.24 -0.69 -4.79
C GLY A 66 2.43 0.58 -5.61
N ILE A 67 1.50 0.89 -6.52
CA ILE A 67 1.51 2.13 -7.31
C ILE A 67 1.45 3.36 -6.40
N ARG A 68 0.57 3.34 -5.40
CA ARG A 68 0.40 4.46 -4.45
C ARG A 68 1.65 4.70 -3.61
N PHE A 69 2.33 3.65 -3.19
CA PHE A 69 3.61 3.75 -2.49
C PHE A 69 4.73 4.28 -3.38
N GLY A 70 4.81 3.78 -4.62
CA GLY A 70 5.75 4.26 -5.62
C GLY A 70 5.60 5.77 -5.85
N ARG A 71 4.36 6.27 -5.98
CA ARG A 71 4.10 7.73 -6.10
C ARG A 71 4.57 8.51 -4.88
N LEU A 72 4.43 7.95 -3.68
CA LEU A 72 4.82 8.60 -2.43
C LEU A 72 6.35 8.75 -2.31
N ILE A 73 7.10 7.75 -2.76
CA ILE A 73 8.57 7.78 -2.80
C ILE A 73 9.07 8.71 -3.90
N ASN A 74 8.36 8.73 -5.04
CA ASN A 74 8.74 9.50 -6.22
C ASN A 74 8.29 10.97 -6.17
N GLN A 75 7.87 11.50 -5.02
CA GLN A 75 7.68 12.95 -4.81
C GLN A 75 9.02 13.72 -4.73
N LYS A 76 10.05 13.24 -5.44
CA LYS A 76 11.20 14.06 -5.78
C LYS A 76 10.83 14.76 -7.09
N ASP A 77 10.99 16.08 -7.11
CA ASP A 77 11.03 16.92 -8.31
C ASP A 77 9.76 17.71 -8.70
N ILE A 78 8.95 18.14 -7.73
CA ILE A 78 8.16 19.39 -7.88
C ILE A 78 8.12 20.13 -6.53
N GLN A 79 9.28 20.59 -6.05
CA GLN A 79 9.40 21.76 -5.16
C GLN A 79 10.74 22.43 -5.41
#